data_AF-A0AAZ3PKP0-F1
#
_entry.id   AF-A0AAZ3PKP0-F1
#
_cell.length_a   1.000
_cell.length_b   1.000
_cell.length_c   1.000
_cell.angle_alpha   90.00
_cell.angle_beta   90.00
_cell.angle_gamma   90.00
#
_symmetry.space_group_name_H-M   'P 1'
#
loop_
_entity.id
_entity.type
_entity.pdbx_description
1 polymer ?
#
loop_
_entity_poly.entity_id
_entity_poly.type
_entity_poly.pdbx_seq_one_letter_code
_entity_poly.pdbx_strand_id
1 'polypeptide(L)'
;MMLVLWTAVLLGLSRWCRAAASPGGDPWAQCPSRQCKATFGDGSCDKDCTEPECLRDGFDCLRDKGHCNSGHIHYCRDHYANSYCDQGCESAACGWDGSDCHRHHSPLWAKGTLLLHTHVPLQHGTFSNSSLLWALSTLLQTPLKLRGMVPLDASKDLFTFNPQQLENLLAQASSDDSNGSLLFLQVDNRPCSRLPSTCFPYAIEAANFLRAATLSTRVSVPSHPELKAIISEQHLHGYGL
;
A
#
# COMPACT_ATOMS: atom_id res chain seq x y z
N MET A 1 36.74 -6.91 -52.77
CA MET A 1 37.96 -7.22 -51.97
C MET A 1 38.07 -6.07 -50.97
N MET A 2 37.83 -6.19 -49.66
CA MET A 2 37.95 -7.31 -48.72
C MET A 2 36.79 -7.31 -47.70
N LEU A 3 36.38 -8.52 -47.32
CA LEU A 3 35.69 -8.82 -46.06
C LEU A 3 36.63 -8.56 -44.87
N VAL A 4 36.09 -8.06 -43.75
CA VAL A 4 36.53 -8.51 -42.41
C VAL A 4 35.31 -8.66 -41.51
N LEU A 5 35.24 -9.84 -40.90
CA LEU A 5 34.23 -10.41 -40.01
C LEU A 5 34.30 -9.86 -38.56
N TRP A 6 33.12 -9.77 -37.95
CA TRP A 6 32.75 -10.23 -36.59
C TRP A 6 33.74 -10.04 -35.42
N THR A 7 33.32 -9.29 -34.41
CA THR A 7 33.31 -9.78 -33.02
C THR A 7 32.10 -9.25 -32.26
N ALA A 8 31.33 -10.18 -31.73
CA ALA A 8 30.18 -9.93 -30.87
C ALA A 8 30.64 -9.48 -29.48
N VAL A 9 30.03 -8.42 -28.96
CA VAL A 9 29.91 -8.18 -27.52
C VAL A 9 28.44 -7.94 -27.22
N LEU A 10 27.66 -9.01 -27.33
CA LEU A 10 26.34 -9.16 -26.73
C LEU A 10 26.51 -9.85 -25.37
N LEU A 11 27.02 -9.13 -24.37
CA LEU A 11 26.97 -9.57 -22.97
C LEU A 11 26.68 -8.34 -22.10
N GLY A 12 25.39 -8.14 -21.85
CA GLY A 12 24.88 -7.05 -21.02
C GLY A 12 23.35 -6.98 -20.97
N LEU A 13 22.64 -7.86 -21.69
CA LEU A 13 21.21 -8.05 -21.52
C LEU A 13 20.94 -9.10 -20.44
N SER A 14 19.90 -8.82 -19.65
CA SER A 14 19.20 -9.72 -18.72
C SER A 14 19.80 -9.91 -17.32
N ARG A 15 19.74 -8.87 -16.49
CA ARG A 15 19.56 -9.09 -15.05
C ARG A 15 18.53 -8.18 -14.36
N TRP A 16 17.68 -7.53 -15.14
CA TRP A 16 16.51 -6.78 -14.63
C TRP A 16 15.20 -7.35 -15.17
N CYS A 17 15.03 -8.65 -15.02
CA CYS A 17 13.70 -9.19 -14.72
C CYS A 17 13.85 -9.89 -13.37
N ARG A 18 13.90 -9.13 -12.27
CA ARG A 18 13.58 -9.74 -10.98
C ARG A 18 12.08 -9.96 -10.99
N ALA A 19 11.74 -11.24 -11.12
CA ALA A 19 10.42 -11.84 -11.15
C ALA A 19 9.32 -10.98 -10.52
N ALA A 20 8.37 -10.58 -11.35
CA ALA A 20 7.01 -10.38 -10.88
C ALA A 20 6.49 -11.74 -10.38
N ALA A 21 6.34 -11.87 -9.04
CA ALA A 21 5.37 -12.75 -8.37
C ALA A 21 5.54 -12.62 -6.83
N SER A 22 4.51 -12.65 -5.99
CA SER A 22 3.13 -13.08 -6.29
C SER A 22 2.12 -12.14 -5.64
N PRO A 23 1.13 -11.63 -6.40
CA PRO A 23 -0.16 -11.37 -5.80
C PRO A 23 -0.58 -12.71 -5.14
N GLY A 24 -0.74 -12.72 -3.80
CA GLY A 24 -1.07 -13.90 -2.98
C GLY A 24 0.08 -14.69 -2.33
N GLY A 25 1.35 -14.44 -2.66
CA GLY A 25 2.52 -15.22 -2.16
C GLY A 25 3.32 -14.51 -1.05
N ASP A 26 4.07 -15.23 -0.20
CA ASP A 26 4.78 -14.71 1.01
C ASP A 26 5.36 -13.28 0.86
N PRO A 27 5.01 -12.29 1.73
CA PRO A 27 5.46 -10.90 1.57
C PRO A 27 6.99 -10.75 1.53
N TRP A 28 7.71 -11.67 2.20
CA TRP A 28 9.18 -11.70 2.28
C TRP A 28 9.83 -12.57 1.20
N ALA A 29 9.10 -13.01 0.18
CA ALA A 29 9.64 -13.92 -0.86
C ALA A 29 10.90 -13.37 -1.55
N GLN A 30 11.06 -12.05 -1.60
CA GLN A 30 12.22 -11.38 -2.19
C GLN A 30 13.27 -10.95 -1.15
N CYS A 31 12.98 -11.06 0.15
CA CYS A 31 13.93 -10.71 1.21
C CYS A 31 15.01 -11.80 1.32
N PRO A 32 16.31 -11.45 1.22
CA PRO A 32 17.39 -12.43 1.36
C PRO A 32 17.51 -12.98 2.78
N SER A 33 17.05 -12.21 3.78
CA SER A 33 17.17 -12.49 5.20
C SER A 33 15.89 -13.14 5.73
N ARG A 34 15.99 -14.36 6.25
CA ARG A 34 14.81 -15.10 6.76
C ARG A 34 14.36 -14.62 8.13
N GLN A 35 15.24 -13.98 8.90
CA GLN A 35 14.92 -13.46 10.23
C GLN A 35 14.00 -12.22 10.20
N CYS A 36 13.98 -11.46 9.10
CA CYS A 36 13.22 -10.21 9.02
C CYS A 36 11.71 -10.41 9.18
N LYS A 37 11.19 -11.59 8.88
CA LYS A 37 9.78 -11.91 9.13
C LYS A 37 9.46 -11.99 10.63
N ALA A 38 10.41 -12.45 11.44
CA ALA A 38 10.23 -12.62 12.88
C ALA A 38 10.43 -11.32 13.67
N THR A 39 11.21 -10.39 13.13
CA THR A 39 11.52 -9.08 13.74
C THR A 39 10.64 -7.94 13.24
N PHE A 40 9.93 -8.13 12.12
CA PHE A 40 9.08 -7.10 11.52
C PHE A 40 8.13 -6.42 12.51
N GLY A 41 8.36 -5.12 12.76
CA GLY A 41 7.49 -4.28 13.57
C GLY A 41 7.51 -4.63 15.06
N ASP A 42 8.61 -5.19 15.56
CA ASP A 42 8.79 -5.54 16.97
C ASP A 42 9.30 -4.41 17.87
N GLY A 43 9.63 -3.26 17.26
CA GLY A 43 10.11 -2.05 17.92
C GLY A 43 11.63 -1.98 18.08
N SER A 44 12.37 -3.02 17.70
CA SER A 44 13.83 -3.04 17.64
C SER A 44 14.29 -2.77 16.21
N CYS A 45 15.30 -1.91 16.04
CA CYS A 45 15.82 -1.64 14.70
C CYS A 45 16.81 -2.73 14.24
N ASP A 46 16.37 -3.60 13.35
CA ASP A 46 17.18 -4.60 12.64
C ASP A 46 17.64 -4.06 11.29
N LYS A 47 18.87 -3.52 11.26
CA LYS A 47 19.46 -2.86 10.08
C LYS A 47 19.55 -3.76 8.84
N ASP A 48 19.62 -5.07 9.02
CA ASP A 48 19.65 -6.04 7.91
C ASP A 48 18.26 -6.23 7.25
N CYS A 49 17.22 -5.63 7.83
CA CYS A 49 15.82 -5.76 7.43
C CYS A 49 15.21 -4.45 6.89
N THR A 50 16.00 -3.38 6.77
CA THR A 50 15.50 -2.05 6.36
C THR A 50 15.26 -1.90 4.86
N GLU A 51 15.73 -2.84 4.04
CA GLU A 51 15.52 -2.79 2.58
C GLU A 51 14.05 -2.98 2.20
N PRO A 52 13.57 -2.40 1.07
CA PRO A 52 12.19 -2.51 0.64
C PRO A 52 11.67 -3.94 0.51
N GLU A 53 12.48 -4.86 -0.04
CA GLU A 53 12.14 -6.28 -0.17
C GLU A 53 11.99 -7.01 1.17
N CYS A 54 12.58 -6.47 2.24
CA CYS A 54 12.45 -6.95 3.62
C CYS A 54 11.43 -6.15 4.44
N LEU A 55 10.62 -5.33 3.74
CA LEU A 55 9.50 -4.57 4.30
C LEU A 55 9.94 -3.55 5.35
N ARG A 56 11.16 -3.02 5.20
CA ARG A 56 11.66 -1.88 5.98
C ARG A 56 11.60 -2.11 7.49
N ASP A 57 11.72 -3.37 7.91
CA ASP A 57 11.67 -3.78 9.31
C ASP A 57 10.44 -3.26 10.07
N GLY A 58 9.27 -3.18 9.41
CA GLY A 58 8.06 -2.62 10.02
C GLY A 58 8.23 -1.15 10.45
N PHE A 59 9.18 -0.45 9.82
CA PHE A 59 9.63 0.90 10.13
C PHE A 59 10.41 1.06 11.46
N ASP A 60 10.81 0.00 12.16
CA ASP A 60 11.43 0.11 13.51
C ASP A 60 12.73 0.92 13.57
N CYS A 61 13.41 1.08 12.45
CA CYS A 61 14.58 1.95 12.32
C CYS A 61 14.27 3.45 12.13
N LEU A 62 13.01 3.87 12.03
CA LEU A 62 12.65 5.29 11.98
C LEU A 62 12.83 5.94 13.35
N ARG A 63 13.75 6.91 13.45
CA ARG A 63 14.08 7.60 14.70
C ARG A 63 12.91 8.44 15.25
N ASP A 64 12.14 9.06 14.35
CA ASP A 64 11.03 9.95 14.69
C ASP A 64 9.74 9.45 14.04
N LYS A 65 9.29 8.23 14.39
CA LYS A 65 7.96 7.72 13.94
C LYS A 65 6.83 8.69 14.29
N GLY A 66 7.02 9.47 15.37
CA GLY A 66 5.96 10.28 15.97
C GLY A 66 4.81 9.41 16.49
N HIS A 67 3.80 10.05 17.05
CA HIS A 67 2.53 9.40 17.33
C HIS A 67 1.41 10.36 16.95
N CYS A 68 0.26 9.82 16.53
CA CYS A 68 -0.93 10.66 16.42
C CYS A 68 -1.48 10.90 17.83
N ASN A 69 -1.77 12.15 18.18
CA ASN A 69 -2.35 12.46 19.48
C ASN A 69 -3.71 11.77 19.59
N SER A 70 -3.94 10.99 20.66
CA SER A 70 -5.18 10.23 20.86
C SER A 70 -6.42 11.11 20.84
N GLY A 71 -6.33 12.37 21.30
CA GLY A 71 -7.43 13.33 21.24
C GLY A 71 -7.74 13.84 19.82
N HIS A 72 -6.83 13.67 18.86
CA HIS A 72 -6.99 14.11 17.48
C HIS A 72 -7.28 12.97 16.51
N ILE A 73 -7.16 11.70 16.92
CA ILE A 73 -7.36 10.54 16.04
C ILE A 73 -8.72 10.61 15.33
N HIS A 74 -9.81 10.81 16.09
CA HIS A 74 -11.16 10.89 15.51
C HIS A 74 -11.27 12.05 14.51
N TYR A 75 -10.71 13.21 14.84
CA TYR A 75 -10.71 14.36 13.96
C TYR A 75 -9.94 14.09 12.66
N CYS A 76 -8.68 13.65 12.75
CA CYS A 76 -7.85 13.37 11.58
C CYS A 76 -8.44 12.29 10.68
N ARG A 77 -9.09 11.28 11.28
CA ARG A 77 -9.78 10.22 10.56
C ARG A 77 -10.98 10.75 9.76
N ASP A 78 -11.81 11.58 10.40
CA ASP A 78 -13.05 12.06 9.80
C ASP A 78 -12.79 13.18 8.77
N HIS A 79 -11.66 13.89 8.90
CA HIS A 79 -11.22 14.97 8.01
C HIS A 79 -10.20 14.52 6.94
N TYR A 80 -9.78 13.26 6.93
CA TYR A 80 -8.79 12.76 5.99
C TYR A 80 -9.19 13.00 4.51
N ALA A 81 -8.31 13.65 3.75
CA ALA A 81 -8.47 13.90 2.31
C ALA A 81 -9.75 14.69 1.95
N ASN A 82 -10.25 15.55 2.85
CA ASN A 82 -11.47 16.33 2.70
C ASN A 82 -11.31 17.63 1.88
N SER A 83 -10.12 17.92 1.34
CA SER A 83 -9.84 19.19 0.67
C SER A 83 -9.78 20.42 1.59
N TYR A 84 -9.43 20.25 2.87
CA TYR A 84 -8.97 21.31 3.78
C TYR A 84 -7.68 20.86 4.47
N CYS A 85 -6.71 21.77 4.65
CA CYS A 85 -5.42 21.41 5.25
C CYS A 85 -5.49 21.57 6.76
N ASP A 86 -5.45 20.44 7.45
CA ASP A 86 -5.48 20.30 8.90
C ASP A 86 -4.06 20.02 9.43
N GLN A 87 -3.33 21.09 9.77
CA GLN A 87 -1.92 21.02 10.21
C GLN A 87 -1.67 20.07 11.39
N GLY A 88 -2.68 19.85 12.24
CA GLY A 88 -2.58 18.89 13.35
C GLY A 88 -2.53 17.41 12.90
N CYS A 89 -2.91 17.13 11.65
CA CYS A 89 -2.95 15.80 11.04
C CYS A 89 -1.83 15.59 10.00
N GLU A 90 -1.03 16.64 9.74
CA GLU A 90 0.06 16.68 8.76
C GLU A 90 1.33 15.99 9.30
N SER A 91 1.23 14.70 9.60
CA SER A 91 2.37 13.84 9.98
C SER A 91 2.14 12.40 9.54
N ALA A 92 3.22 11.63 9.35
CA ALA A 92 3.12 10.21 8.99
C ALA A 92 2.26 9.40 9.96
N ALA A 93 2.43 9.63 11.26
CA ALA A 93 1.65 8.95 12.30
C ALA A 93 0.15 9.27 12.25
N CYS A 94 -0.25 10.43 11.71
CA CYS A 94 -1.65 10.82 11.53
C CYS A 94 -2.14 10.70 10.07
N GLY A 95 -1.36 10.09 9.17
CA GLY A 95 -1.76 9.87 7.77
C GLY A 95 -1.58 11.08 6.84
N TRP A 96 -0.78 12.08 7.22
CA TRP A 96 -0.48 13.29 6.44
C TRP A 96 -1.70 14.06 5.94
N ASP A 97 -2.78 14.05 6.74
CA ASP A 97 -4.05 14.68 6.38
C ASP A 97 -4.57 14.26 4.98
N GLY A 98 -4.19 13.07 4.51
CA GLY A 98 -4.47 12.63 3.15
C GLY A 98 -3.89 13.55 2.07
N SER A 99 -2.69 14.11 2.24
CA SER A 99 -2.05 15.05 1.31
C SER A 99 -2.76 16.40 1.14
N ASP A 100 -3.69 16.79 2.01
CA ASP A 100 -4.42 18.04 1.85
C ASP A 100 -3.58 19.31 2.03
N CYS A 101 -2.49 19.20 2.80
CA CYS A 101 -1.50 20.28 2.94
C CYS A 101 -0.48 20.34 1.80
N HIS A 102 -0.55 19.43 0.81
CA HIS A 102 0.41 19.32 -0.30
C HIS A 102 -0.23 19.57 -1.68
N ARG A 103 -1.29 20.38 -1.76
CA ARG A 103 -2.02 20.64 -3.02
C ARG A 103 -1.24 21.42 -4.06
N HIS A 104 -0.27 22.23 -3.63
CA HIS A 104 0.55 23.04 -4.53
C HIS A 104 1.74 22.25 -5.11
N HIS A 105 1.94 21.00 -4.68
CA HIS A 105 2.98 20.13 -5.21
C HIS A 105 2.41 19.19 -6.26
N SER A 106 3.18 18.92 -7.30
CA SER A 106 2.85 17.87 -8.25
C SER A 106 2.77 16.52 -7.52
N PRO A 107 1.75 15.69 -7.81
CA PRO A 107 1.65 14.38 -7.20
C PRO A 107 2.88 13.52 -7.48
N LEU A 108 3.32 12.75 -6.49
CA LEU A 108 4.38 11.76 -6.64
C LEU A 108 3.79 10.36 -6.45
N TRP A 109 3.11 9.86 -7.47
CA TRP A 109 2.44 8.56 -7.38
C TRP A 109 3.44 7.40 -7.38
N ALA A 110 3.17 6.37 -6.58
CA ALA A 110 3.80 5.07 -6.79
C ALA A 110 3.40 4.48 -8.16
N LYS A 111 4.28 3.69 -8.74
CA LYS A 111 4.00 2.96 -9.98
C LYS A 111 3.02 1.81 -9.70
N GLY A 112 2.05 1.63 -10.60
CA GLY A 112 0.98 0.64 -10.46
C GLY A 112 -0.19 1.09 -9.57
N THR A 113 -1.12 0.17 -9.35
CA THR A 113 -2.35 0.40 -8.56
C THR A 113 -2.38 -0.60 -7.40
N LEU A 114 -2.70 -0.10 -6.21
CA LEU A 114 -2.95 -0.93 -5.04
C LEU A 114 -4.42 -1.32 -5.05
N LEU A 115 -4.70 -2.62 -5.09
CA LEU A 115 -6.04 -3.18 -5.01
C LEU A 115 -6.30 -3.72 -3.61
N LEU A 116 -7.43 -3.31 -3.06
CA LEU A 116 -7.93 -3.81 -1.78
C LEU A 116 -9.29 -4.46 -2.00
N HIS A 117 -9.36 -5.77 -1.79
CA HIS A 117 -10.60 -6.52 -1.81
C HIS A 117 -11.14 -6.69 -0.40
N THR A 118 -12.39 -6.31 -0.19
CA THR A 118 -13.02 -6.19 1.13
C THR A 118 -14.22 -7.13 1.23
N HIS A 119 -14.45 -7.69 2.43
CA HIS A 119 -15.58 -8.59 2.70
C HIS A 119 -16.83 -7.85 3.18
N VAL A 120 -16.83 -6.52 3.06
CA VAL A 120 -17.97 -5.68 3.41
C VAL A 120 -18.25 -4.73 2.25
N PRO A 121 -19.52 -4.50 1.90
CA PRO A 121 -19.86 -3.51 0.89
C PRO A 121 -19.59 -2.12 1.47
N LEU A 122 -18.61 -1.39 0.94
CA LEU A 122 -18.28 -0.05 1.48
C LEU A 122 -19.36 1.00 1.21
N GLN A 123 -20.26 0.76 0.26
CA GLN A 123 -21.41 1.63 0.00
C GLN A 123 -22.40 1.65 1.19
N HIS A 124 -22.49 0.54 1.94
CA HIS A 124 -23.38 0.38 3.09
C HIS A 124 -22.62 0.03 4.38
N GLY A 125 -21.29 0.17 4.36
CA GLY A 125 -20.41 -0.22 5.44
C GLY A 125 -20.55 0.69 6.66
N THR A 126 -20.15 0.19 7.82
CA THR A 126 -20.17 0.95 9.09
C THR A 126 -19.11 2.06 9.16
N PHE A 127 -18.21 2.14 8.18
CA PHE A 127 -17.08 3.07 8.16
C PHE A 127 -17.01 3.84 6.85
N SER A 128 -16.61 5.11 6.92
CA SER A 128 -16.39 5.95 5.74
C SER A 128 -15.13 5.55 4.99
N ASN A 129 -15.06 5.87 3.69
CA ASN A 129 -13.83 5.75 2.90
C ASN A 129 -12.66 6.48 3.57
N SER A 130 -12.90 7.66 4.14
CA SER A 130 -11.88 8.44 4.86
C SER A 130 -11.30 7.66 6.03
N SER A 131 -12.14 6.94 6.79
CA SER A 131 -11.68 6.16 7.95
C SER A 131 -10.77 5.00 7.55
N LEU A 132 -11.15 4.26 6.51
CA LEU A 132 -10.34 3.17 5.97
C LEU A 132 -9.02 3.68 5.38
N LEU A 133 -9.09 4.73 4.55
CA LEU A 133 -7.89 5.28 3.90
C LEU A 133 -6.93 5.89 4.92
N TRP A 134 -7.45 6.58 5.94
CA TRP A 134 -6.66 7.08 7.05
C TRP A 134 -5.90 5.94 7.75
N ALA A 135 -6.62 4.87 8.13
CA ALA A 135 -6.04 3.71 8.80
C ALA A 135 -4.95 3.01 7.97
N LEU A 136 -5.16 2.85 6.67
CA LEU A 136 -4.14 2.28 5.77
C LEU A 136 -2.95 3.23 5.61
N SER A 137 -3.18 4.54 5.59
CA SER A 137 -2.14 5.55 5.39
C SER A 137 -1.25 5.72 6.62
N THR A 138 -1.79 5.56 7.83
CA THR A 138 -0.98 5.54 9.06
C THR A 138 -0.10 4.30 9.12
N LEU A 139 -0.59 3.13 8.68
CA LEU A 139 0.22 1.92 8.55
C LEU A 139 1.35 2.07 7.54
N LEU A 140 1.05 2.64 6.37
CA LEU A 140 2.04 2.88 5.32
C LEU A 140 2.94 4.08 5.59
N GLN A 141 2.63 4.95 6.55
CA GLN A 141 3.30 6.25 6.73
C GLN A 141 3.28 7.16 5.47
N THR A 142 2.35 6.92 4.54
CA THR A 142 2.14 7.71 3.34
C THR A 142 0.68 7.64 2.89
N PRO A 143 0.10 8.70 2.30
CA PRO A 143 -1.32 8.72 1.97
C PRO A 143 -1.73 7.74 0.87
N LEU A 144 -2.89 7.13 1.06
CA LEU A 144 -3.65 6.46 0.01
C LEU A 144 -4.77 7.35 -0.52
N LYS A 145 -4.94 7.34 -1.83
CA LYS A 145 -6.03 8.00 -2.55
C LYS A 145 -6.90 6.97 -3.27
N LEU A 146 -8.20 7.04 -3.02
CA LEU A 146 -9.18 6.25 -3.75
C LEU A 146 -9.33 6.80 -5.17
N ARG A 147 -9.16 5.94 -6.17
CA ARG A 147 -9.39 6.26 -7.59
C ARG A 147 -10.70 5.71 -8.12
N GLY A 148 -11.19 4.64 -7.51
CA GLY A 148 -12.44 4.01 -7.90
C GLY A 148 -12.77 2.85 -6.98
N MET A 149 -14.04 2.47 -7.00
CA MET A 149 -14.53 1.30 -6.28
C MET A 149 -15.60 0.61 -7.11
N VAL A 150 -15.66 -0.71 -7.01
CA VAL A 150 -16.70 -1.52 -7.63
C VAL A 150 -17.21 -2.55 -6.62
N PRO A 151 -18.51 -2.88 -6.62
CA PRO A 151 -19.00 -4.06 -5.92
C PRO A 151 -18.28 -5.30 -6.48
N LEU A 152 -17.75 -6.14 -5.60
CA LEU A 152 -17.15 -7.42 -5.98
C LEU A 152 -17.36 -8.43 -4.86
N ASP A 153 -17.82 -9.62 -5.24
CA ASP A 153 -18.12 -10.67 -4.26
C ASP A 153 -16.86 -11.11 -3.54
N ALA A 154 -16.92 -11.16 -2.21
CA ALA A 154 -15.79 -11.44 -1.34
C ALA A 154 -15.11 -12.80 -1.61
N SER A 155 -15.83 -13.76 -2.21
CA SER A 155 -15.29 -15.07 -2.61
C SER A 155 -14.48 -15.04 -3.91
N LYS A 156 -14.50 -13.93 -4.65
CA LYS A 156 -13.78 -13.81 -5.93
C LYS A 156 -12.29 -13.71 -5.70
N ASP A 157 -11.57 -14.67 -6.29
CA ASP A 157 -10.12 -14.65 -6.33
C ASP A 157 -9.63 -13.63 -7.36
N LEU A 158 -8.95 -12.58 -6.88
CA LEU A 158 -8.36 -11.54 -7.72
C LEU A 158 -7.26 -12.07 -8.65
N PHE A 159 -6.61 -13.20 -8.34
CA PHE A 159 -5.57 -13.78 -9.20
C PHE A 159 -6.12 -14.34 -10.51
N THR A 160 -7.44 -14.58 -10.58
CA THR A 160 -8.10 -15.03 -11.80
C THR A 160 -8.31 -13.90 -12.81
N PHE A 161 -8.19 -12.64 -12.38
CA PHE A 161 -8.38 -11.48 -13.22
C PHE A 161 -7.04 -11.04 -13.84
N ASN A 162 -7.04 -10.84 -15.15
CA ASN A 162 -5.98 -10.10 -15.81
C ASN A 162 -6.21 -8.58 -15.69
N PRO A 163 -5.19 -7.75 -15.96
CA PRO A 163 -5.32 -6.31 -15.78
C PRO A 163 -6.43 -5.66 -16.63
N GLN A 164 -6.67 -6.16 -17.85
CA GLN A 164 -7.74 -5.64 -18.71
C GLN A 164 -9.14 -5.92 -18.15
N GLN A 165 -9.35 -7.12 -17.58
CA GLN A 165 -10.61 -7.48 -16.94
C GLN A 165 -10.89 -6.59 -15.73
N LEU A 166 -9.85 -6.27 -14.98
CA LEU A 166 -9.94 -5.39 -13.83
C LEU A 166 -10.27 -3.94 -14.23
N GLU A 167 -9.65 -3.42 -15.28
CA GLU A 167 -10.02 -2.10 -15.85
C GLU A 167 -11.47 -2.09 -16.35
N ASN A 168 -11.91 -3.17 -16.99
CA ASN A 168 -13.28 -3.30 -17.47
C ASN A 168 -14.29 -3.31 -16.32
N LEU A 169 -13.97 -3.97 -15.19
CA LEU A 169 -14.81 -3.91 -13.99
C LEU A 169 -15.03 -2.47 -13.53
N LEU A 170 -13.97 -1.67 -13.50
CA LEU A 170 -14.06 -0.27 -13.10
C LEU A 170 -14.89 0.58 -14.08
N ALA A 171 -14.74 0.33 -15.38
CA ALA A 171 -15.46 1.07 -16.43
C ALA A 171 -16.95 0.67 -16.53
N GLN A 172 -17.30 -0.56 -16.19
CA GLN A 172 -18.63 -1.15 -16.34
C GLN A 172 -19.31 -1.44 -15.00
N ALA A 173 -18.91 -0.72 -13.94
CA ALA A 173 -19.39 -0.95 -12.58
C ALA A 173 -20.92 -1.13 -12.55
N SER A 174 -21.38 -2.36 -12.29
CA SER A 174 -22.79 -2.68 -12.16
C SER A 174 -23.31 -2.20 -10.81
N SER A 175 -24.58 -1.82 -10.75
CA SER A 175 -25.28 -1.52 -9.48
C SER A 175 -25.71 -2.79 -8.73
N ASP A 176 -25.07 -3.92 -9.00
CA ASP A 176 -25.46 -5.20 -8.42
C ASP A 176 -25.02 -5.26 -6.95
N ASP A 177 -25.94 -5.59 -6.06
CA ASP A 177 -25.66 -5.73 -4.63
C ASP A 177 -24.67 -6.89 -4.42
N SER A 178 -23.47 -6.56 -3.96
CA SER A 178 -22.44 -7.52 -3.64
C SER A 178 -22.11 -7.48 -2.15
N ASN A 179 -21.70 -8.62 -1.58
CA ASN A 179 -21.28 -8.72 -0.17
C ASN A 179 -19.88 -8.13 0.09
N GLY A 180 -19.18 -7.66 -0.94
CA GLY A 180 -17.85 -7.09 -0.84
C GLY A 180 -17.63 -5.89 -1.76
N SER A 181 -16.41 -5.38 -1.76
CA SER A 181 -16.01 -4.28 -2.63
C SER A 181 -14.53 -4.38 -3.01
N LEU A 182 -14.21 -4.04 -4.25
CA LEU A 182 -12.86 -3.89 -4.74
C LEU A 182 -12.52 -2.41 -4.90
N LEU A 183 -11.48 -1.97 -4.20
CA LEU A 183 -11.00 -0.59 -4.20
C LEU A 183 -9.73 -0.48 -5.03
N PHE A 184 -9.69 0.57 -5.84
CA PHE A 184 -8.54 0.96 -6.64
C PHE A 184 -7.87 2.14 -5.96
N LEU A 185 -6.71 1.90 -5.36
CA LEU A 185 -5.99 2.87 -4.54
C LEU A 185 -4.67 3.27 -5.21
N GLN A 186 -4.27 4.52 -5.00
CA GLN A 186 -2.95 5.02 -5.38
C GLN A 186 -2.21 5.51 -4.15
N VAL A 187 -0.92 5.19 -4.07
CA VAL A 187 -0.01 5.68 -3.04
C VAL A 187 0.56 7.03 -3.47
N ASP A 188 0.37 8.04 -2.63
CA ASP A 188 0.86 9.40 -2.87
C ASP A 188 2.14 9.64 -2.06
N ASN A 189 3.31 9.51 -2.69
CA ASN A 189 4.60 9.69 -2.02
C ASN A 189 4.98 11.17 -1.84
N ARG A 190 4.10 12.13 -2.19
CA ARG A 190 4.45 13.55 -2.08
C ARG A 190 4.84 13.96 -0.65
N PRO A 191 4.15 13.54 0.43
CA PRO A 191 4.49 13.99 1.77
C PRO A 191 5.75 13.31 2.31
N CYS A 192 5.93 12.03 1.99
CA CYS A 192 7.11 11.26 2.40
C CYS A 192 8.37 11.58 1.59
N SER A 193 8.28 12.36 0.50
CA SER A 193 9.41 12.64 -0.41
C SER A 193 10.66 13.22 0.26
N ARG A 194 10.50 13.87 1.42
CA ARG A 194 11.61 14.38 2.24
C ARG A 194 12.33 13.29 3.05
N LEU A 195 11.68 12.15 3.27
CA LEU A 195 12.19 10.96 3.97
C LEU A 195 11.95 9.71 3.10
N PRO A 196 12.71 9.52 2.01
CA PRO A 196 12.44 8.50 0.99
C PRO A 196 12.37 7.06 1.52
N SER A 197 12.99 6.76 2.66
CA SER A 197 12.90 5.45 3.33
C SER A 197 11.47 5.07 3.72
N THR A 198 10.58 6.04 3.89
CA THR A 198 9.15 5.83 4.23
C THR A 198 8.24 5.74 3.00
N CYS A 199 8.74 6.07 1.81
CA CYS A 199 7.96 6.03 0.58
C CYS A 199 7.93 4.62 -0.04
N PHE A 200 6.88 4.37 -0.84
CA PHE A 200 6.73 3.16 -1.64
C PHE A 200 6.75 3.52 -3.13
N PRO A 201 7.87 3.35 -3.84
CA PRO A 201 7.95 3.68 -5.26
C PRO A 201 7.03 2.84 -6.15
N TYR A 202 6.61 1.65 -5.67
CA TYR A 202 5.72 0.72 -6.36
C TYR A 202 4.57 0.28 -5.46
N ALA A 203 3.36 0.19 -6.01
CA ALA A 203 2.16 -0.24 -5.29
C ALA A 203 2.29 -1.67 -4.70
N ILE A 204 3.07 -2.55 -5.34
CA ILE A 204 3.35 -3.91 -4.83
C ILE A 204 4.13 -3.91 -3.52
N GLU A 205 5.03 -2.95 -3.31
CA GLU A 205 5.75 -2.83 -2.04
C GLU A 205 4.78 -2.46 -0.90
N ALA A 206 3.87 -1.51 -1.16
CA ALA A 206 2.83 -1.12 -0.20
C ALA A 206 1.88 -2.28 0.10
N ALA A 207 1.49 -3.07 -0.92
CA ALA A 207 0.65 -4.24 -0.76
C ALA A 207 1.31 -5.32 0.12
N ASN A 208 2.59 -5.62 -0.13
CA ASN A 208 3.35 -6.58 0.67
C ASN A 208 3.50 -6.11 2.12
N PHE A 209 3.78 -4.81 2.32
CA PHE A 209 3.87 -4.23 3.65
C PHE A 209 2.53 -4.33 4.41
N LEU A 210 1.42 -3.91 3.80
CA LEU A 210 0.10 -4.00 4.41
C LEU A 210 -0.26 -5.44 4.75
N ARG A 211 0.05 -6.39 3.86
CA ARG A 211 -0.22 -7.80 4.12
C ARG A 211 0.61 -8.36 5.28
N ALA A 212 1.89 -8.00 5.37
CA ALA A 212 2.72 -8.33 6.52
C ALA A 212 2.18 -7.71 7.81
N ALA A 213 1.75 -6.45 7.77
CA ALA A 213 1.14 -5.75 8.90
C ALA A 213 -0.15 -6.42 9.37
N THR A 214 -1.01 -6.90 8.45
CA THR A 214 -2.23 -7.63 8.83
C THR A 214 -1.98 -9.02 9.42
N LEU A 215 -0.87 -9.66 9.05
CA LEU A 215 -0.47 -10.96 9.60
C LEU A 215 0.29 -10.84 10.93
N SER A 216 0.82 -9.66 11.25
CA SER A 216 1.60 -9.42 12.47
C SER A 216 0.69 -8.99 13.61
N THR A 217 0.89 -9.58 14.78
CA THR A 217 0.25 -9.14 16.03
C THR A 217 0.99 -7.95 16.68
N ARG A 218 2.18 -7.60 16.18
CA ARG A 218 3.07 -6.57 16.75
C ARG A 218 2.85 -5.19 16.13
N VAL A 219 2.47 -5.16 14.85
CA VAL A 219 2.01 -3.92 14.23
C VAL A 219 0.64 -3.60 14.83
N SER A 220 0.56 -2.46 15.53
CA SER A 220 -0.65 -2.07 16.24
C SER A 220 -1.79 -1.68 15.27
N VAL A 221 -2.45 -2.69 14.71
CA VAL A 221 -3.81 -2.63 14.15
C VAL A 221 -4.90 -2.27 15.21
N PRO A 222 -4.74 -2.48 16.54
CA PRO A 222 -5.78 -2.22 17.54
C PRO A 222 -6.34 -0.79 17.62
N SER A 223 -5.74 0.22 16.99
CA SER A 223 -6.32 1.57 16.88
C SER A 223 -7.22 1.78 15.64
N HIS A 224 -7.41 0.73 14.82
CA HIS A 224 -8.13 0.79 13.55
C HIS A 224 -9.20 -0.30 13.47
N PRO A 225 -10.38 -0.12 14.13
CA PRO A 225 -11.50 -1.06 14.02
C PRO A 225 -11.93 -1.33 12.57
N GLU A 226 -11.70 -0.37 11.69
CA GLU A 226 -11.93 -0.45 10.25
C GLU A 226 -11.16 -1.63 9.62
N LEU A 227 -9.88 -1.80 9.96
CA LEU A 227 -9.03 -2.82 9.34
C LEU A 227 -9.41 -4.25 9.76
N LYS A 228 -9.80 -4.43 11.03
CA LYS A 228 -10.29 -5.73 11.54
C LYS A 228 -11.62 -6.14 10.92
N ALA A 229 -12.46 -5.18 10.54
CA ALA A 229 -13.76 -5.44 9.94
C ALA A 229 -13.70 -5.66 8.42
N ILE A 230 -12.67 -5.12 7.75
CA ILE A 230 -12.61 -4.98 6.30
C ILE A 230 -11.60 -5.96 5.67
N ILE A 231 -10.49 -6.25 6.34
CA ILE A 231 -9.36 -6.99 5.77
C ILE A 231 -9.22 -8.36 6.45
N SER A 232 -9.63 -9.40 5.73
CA SER A 232 -9.28 -10.80 6.06
C SER A 232 -7.90 -11.13 5.47
N GLU A 233 -7.15 -12.04 6.11
CA GLU A 233 -5.72 -12.38 5.93
C GLU A 233 -5.22 -12.66 4.48
N GLN A 234 -6.09 -12.65 3.47
CA GLN A 234 -5.82 -13.09 2.09
C GLN A 234 -5.98 -12.03 0.98
N HIS A 235 -6.25 -10.73 1.25
CA HIS A 235 -6.94 -9.88 0.25
C HIS A 235 -6.30 -8.52 -0.15
N LEU A 236 -5.03 -8.29 0.20
CA LEU A 236 -4.28 -7.08 -0.19
C LEU A 236 -3.33 -7.36 -1.37
N HIS A 237 -3.45 -6.58 -2.46
CA HIS A 237 -2.76 -6.87 -3.73
C HIS A 237 -2.19 -5.62 -4.40
N GLY A 238 -0.97 -5.69 -4.91
CA GLY A 238 -0.41 -4.64 -5.77
C GLY A 238 -0.29 -5.13 -7.19
N TYR A 239 -0.80 -4.35 -8.15
CA TYR A 239 -0.64 -4.64 -9.56
C TYR A 239 0.29 -3.60 -10.19
N GLY A 240 1.35 -4.07 -10.84
CA GLY A 240 2.17 -3.24 -11.72
C GLY A 240 1.46 -3.10 -13.06
N LEU A 241 0.70 -2.00 -13.20
CA LEU A 241 0.31 -1.45 -14.49
C LEU A 241 1.33 -0.40 -14.91
#